data_AF-A0AAN9XE11-F1
#
_entry.id   AF-A0AAN9XE11-F1
#
_cell.length_a   1.000
_cell.length_b   1.000
_cell.length_c   1.000
_cell.angle_alpha   90.00
_cell.angle_beta   90.00
_cell.angle_gamma   90.00
#
_symmetry.space_group_name_H-M   'P 1'
#
loop_
_entity.id
_entity.type
_entity.pdbx_description
1 polymer ?
#
loop_
_entity_poly.entity_id
_entity_poly.type
_entity_poly.pdbx_seq_one_letter_code
_entity_poly.pdbx_strand_id
1 'polypeptide(L)' 'MAKSASNSLMQILKRFIKKPWEITGPCAHPEYKSSLPLAVDYRVRCPATTNEKPIVPTSLPETVYDIKNS' A
#
# COMPACT_ATOMS: atom_id res chain seq x y z
N MET A 1 11.49 -47.30 6.08
CA MET A 1 10.73 -46.27 5.33
C MET A 1 9.77 -45.50 6.27
N ALA A 2 10.25 -45.00 7.42
CA ALA A 2 9.41 -44.34 8.45
C ALA A 2 9.82 -42.90 8.81
N LYS A 3 11.07 -42.49 8.51
CA LYS A 3 11.58 -41.11 8.75
C LYS A 3 10.96 -40.04 7.84
N SER A 4 10.46 -40.42 6.67
CA SER A 4 9.90 -39.47 5.69
C SER A 4 8.46 -39.06 6.05
N ALA A 5 7.66 -39.99 6.57
CA ALA A 5 6.27 -39.73 6.99
C ALA A 5 6.18 -38.87 8.27
N SER A 6 7.09 -39.05 9.24
CA SER A 6 7.10 -38.26 10.49
C SER A 6 7.53 -36.80 10.28
N ASN A 7 8.46 -36.55 9.35
CA ASN A 7 8.88 -35.19 9.01
C ASN A 7 7.76 -34.39 8.33
N SER A 8 6.92 -35.04 7.51
CA SER A 8 5.76 -34.41 6.86
C SER A 8 4.70 -33.97 7.88
N LEU A 9 4.37 -34.81 8.87
CA LEU A 9 3.44 -34.48 9.95
C LEU A 9 3.96 -33.35 10.85
N MET A 10 5.26 -33.33 11.15
CA MET A 10 5.88 -32.24 11.91
C MET A 10 5.91 -30.92 11.13
N GLN A 11 6.05 -30.97 9.80
CA GLN A 11 5.92 -29.77 8.96
C GLN A 11 4.49 -29.23 8.93
N ILE A 12 3.49 -30.11 8.96
CA ILE A 12 2.07 -29.73 9.06
C ILE A 12 1.78 -29.07 10.41
N LEU A 13 2.27 -29.64 11.52
CA LEU A 13 2.12 -29.07 12.87
C LEU A 13 2.77 -27.68 13.01
N LYS A 14 3.93 -27.46 12.37
CA LYS A 14 4.59 -26.14 12.34
C LYS A 14 3.76 -25.06 11.64
N ARG A 15 2.84 -25.40 10.72
CA ARG A 15 1.92 -24.41 10.11
C ARG A 15 0.86 -23.89 11.07
N PHE A 16 0.59 -24.61 12.17
CA PHE A 16 -0.38 -24.19 13.19
C PHE A 16 0.25 -23.34 14.29
N ILE A 17 1.58 -23.26 14.35
CA ILE A 17 2.29 -22.33 15.22
C ILE A 17 2.26 -20.96 14.52
N LYS A 18 1.35 -20.08 14.98
CA LYS A 18 1.33 -18.67 14.56
C LYS A 18 2.74 -18.09 14.71
N LYS A 19 3.11 -17.18 13.81
CA LYS A 19 4.43 -16.56 13.90
C LYS A 19 4.52 -15.84 15.26
N PRO A 20 5.62 -15.95 16.02
CA PRO A 20 5.68 -15.42 17.38
C PRO A 20 5.32 -13.92 17.49
N TRP A 21 5.62 -13.13 16.45
CA TRP A 21 5.32 -11.69 16.35
C TRP A 21 3.86 -11.37 15.98
N GLU A 22 3.02 -12.37 15.76
CA GLU A 22 1.56 -12.23 15.59
C GLU A 22 0.82 -12.40 16.93
N ILE A 23 1.52 -12.78 18.01
CA ILE A 23 0.94 -13.01 19.34
C ILE A 23 1.06 -11.75 20.19
N THR A 24 2.20 -11.05 20.10
CA THR A 24 2.47 -9.83 20.87
C THR A 24 3.08 -8.77 19.97
N GLY A 25 2.64 -7.52 20.14
CA GLY A 25 3.16 -6.35 19.43
C GLY A 25 2.16 -5.69 18.48
N PRO A 26 2.56 -4.61 17.77
CA PRO A 26 1.69 -3.84 16.90
C PRO A 26 1.02 -4.69 15.80
N CYS A 27 1.72 -5.69 15.29
CA CYS A 27 1.23 -6.60 14.25
C CYS A 27 0.15 -7.58 14.73
N ALA A 28 -0.11 -7.67 16.05
CA ALA A 28 -1.15 -8.52 16.63
C ALA A 28 -2.48 -7.78 16.86
N HIS A 29 -2.52 -6.46 16.66
CA HIS A 29 -3.72 -5.66 16.86
C HIS A 29 -4.66 -5.75 15.64
N PRO A 30 -5.99 -5.88 15.81
CA PRO A 30 -6.94 -5.97 14.69
C PRO A 30 -6.94 -4.74 13.77
N GLU A 31 -6.50 -3.58 14.26
CA GLU A 31 -6.41 -2.35 13.46
C GLU A 31 -5.11 -2.26 12.65
N TYR A 32 -4.15 -3.16 12.88
CA TYR A 32 -2.88 -3.15 12.17
C TYR A 32 -3.09 -3.48 10.70
N LYS A 33 -2.70 -2.55 9.83
CA LYS A 33 -2.69 -2.74 8.37
C LYS A 33 -1.25 -2.90 7.90
N SER A 34 -1.02 -3.90 7.05
CA SER A 34 0.27 -4.09 6.41
C SER A 34 0.61 -2.89 5.52
N SER A 35 1.85 -2.41 5.60
CA SER A 35 2.33 -1.25 4.85
C SER A 35 2.52 -1.47 3.34
N LEU A 36 2.36 -2.72 2.87
CA LEU A 36 2.50 -3.08 1.47
C LEU A 36 1.12 -3.09 0.79
N PRO A 37 0.69 -1.96 0.20
CA PRO A 37 -0.50 -1.97 -0.64
C PRO A 37 -0.29 -2.88 -1.85
N LEU A 38 -1.37 -3.47 -2.35
CA LEU A 38 -1.32 -4.19 -3.62
C LEU A 38 -0.96 -3.22 -4.74
N ALA A 39 -0.27 -3.71 -5.77
CA ALA A 39 0.13 -2.89 -6.92
C ALA A 39 -1.08 -2.21 -7.60
N VAL A 40 -2.21 -2.91 -7.64
CA VAL A 40 -3.49 -2.40 -8.18
C VAL A 40 -4.00 -1.23 -7.35
N ASP A 41 -3.90 -1.30 -6.03
CA ASP A 41 -4.48 -0.29 -5.12
C ASP A 41 -3.57 0.93 -4.96
N TYR A 42 -2.26 0.76 -5.03
CA TYR A 42 -1.29 1.86 -4.83
C TYR A 42 -1.26 2.83 -6.00
N ARG A 43 -1.29 2.31 -7.24
CA ARG A 43 -1.09 3.12 -8.46
C ARG A 43 -1.94 2.61 -9.61
N VAL A 44 -3.26 2.73 -9.46
CA VAL A 44 -4.26 2.37 -10.48
C VAL A 44 -3.96 3.02 -11.83
N ARG A 45 -3.45 4.26 -11.83
CA ARG A 45 -3.19 5.03 -13.06
C ARG A 45 -1.72 5.42 -13.20
N CYS A 46 -1.23 5.33 -14.43
CA CYS A 46 0.09 5.82 -14.81
C CYS A 46 0.13 7.36 -14.71
N PRO A 47 1.24 7.95 -14.24
CA PRO A 47 1.35 9.40 -14.01
C PRO A 47 1.25 10.21 -15.31
N ALA A 48 1.63 9.60 -16.44
CA ALA A 48 1.60 10.24 -17.74
C ALA A 48 0.22 10.15 -18.42
N THR A 49 -0.67 9.28 -17.94
CA THR A 49 -2.01 9.07 -18.51
C THR A 49 -3.05 9.26 -17.41
N THR A 50 -3.24 10.50 -17.00
CA THR A 50 -4.30 10.88 -16.06
C THR A 50 -5.64 10.97 -16.79
N ASN A 51 -6.73 10.59 -16.13
CA ASN A 51 -8.07 10.71 -16.71
C ASN A 51 -8.56 12.18 -16.76
N GLU A 52 -7.99 13.01 -15.91
CA GLU A 52 -8.35 14.41 -15.76
C GLU A 52 -7.28 15.28 -16.42
N LYS A 53 -7.73 16.37 -17.03
CA LYS A 53 -6.87 17.42 -17.56
C LYS A 53 -6.67 18.47 -16.46
N PRO A 54 -5.49 18.52 -15.79
CA PRO A 54 -5.25 19.54 -14.78
C PRO A 54 -5.13 20.92 -15.43
N ILE A 55 -5.75 21.93 -14.82
CA ILE A 55 -5.57 23.35 -15.16
C ILE A 55 -4.94 24.01 -13.94
N VAL A 56 -3.64 24.33 -14.02
CA VAL A 56 -2.91 24.99 -12.94
C VAL A 56 -3.09 26.50 -13.09
N PRO A 57 -3.73 27.20 -12.14
CA PRO A 57 -3.90 28.64 -12.22
C PRO A 57 -2.54 29.35 -12.02
N THR A 58 -2.24 30.33 -12.86
CA THR A 58 -0.95 31.03 -12.85
C THR A 58 -1.05 32.47 -12.33
N SER A 59 -2.20 33.12 -12.51
CA SER A 59 -2.42 34.53 -12.18
C SER A 59 -3.83 34.73 -11.63
N LEU A 60 -4.01 35.81 -10.88
CA LEU A 60 -5.31 36.17 -10.32
C LEU A 60 -6.22 36.68 -11.46
N PRO A 61 -7.52 36.32 -11.47
CA PRO A 61 -8.44 36.80 -12.50
C PRO A 61 -8.46 38.32 -12.67
N GLU A 62 -8.26 39.06 -11.57
CA GLU A 62 -8.22 40.51 -11.52
C GLU A 62 -6.99 41.09 -12.24
N THR A 63 -5.83 40.43 -12.11
CA THR A 63 -4.55 40.93 -12.66
C THR A 63 -4.21 40.32 -14.02
N VAL A 64 -4.98 39.33 -14.51
CA VAL A 64 -4.81 38.75 -15.84
C VAL A 64 -5.08 39.79 -16.93
N TYR A 65 -6.08 40.66 -16.72
CA TYR A 65 -6.51 41.65 -17.72
C TYR A 65 -6.23 43.10 -17.30
N ASP A 66 -6.28 43.45 -16.02
CA ASP A 66 -5.91 44.79 -15.52
C ASP A 66 -4.41 44.86 -15.16
N ILE A 67 -3.56 44.73 -16.18
CA ILE A 67 -2.11 44.88 -16.01
C ILE A 67 -1.75 46.36 -15.90
N LYS A 68 -1.52 46.84 -14.67
CA LYS A 68 -0.95 48.18 -14.45
C LYS A 68 0.56 48.10 -14.69
N ASN A 69 1.02 48.61 -15.83
CA ASN A 69 2.45 48.75 -16.12
C ASN A 69 3.06 49.74 -15.13
N SER A 70 3.95 49.25 -14.26
CA SER A 70 4.83 50.06 -13.42
C SER A 70 6.01 50.59 -14.22
#